data_AF-A0AAD1DSZ9-F1
#
_entry.id   AF-A0AAD1DSZ9-F1
#
_cell.length_a   1.000
_cell.length_b   1.000
_cell.length_c   1.000
_cell.angle_alpha   90.00
_cell.angle_beta   90.00
_cell.angle_gamma   90.00
#
_symmetry.space_group_name_H-M   'P 1'
#
loop_
_entity.id
_entity.type
_entity.pdbx_description
1 polymer ?
#
loop_
_entity_poly.entity_id
_entity_poly.type
_entity_poly.pdbx_seq_one_letter_code
_entity_poly.pdbx_strand_id
1 'polypeptide(L)'
;MRPNYKKIYQDMLKMEYPEKLKDPKIKELLGKLDTSEDVLKFNDRLFKPSRESQKNNQKLKTYDKKTMLKLLEYQKKHGHSTSYMSKKYKISRTTLSKWKLMFEEEVDHAMKKANK
;
A
#
# COMPACT_ATOMS: atom_id res chain seq x y z
N MET A 1 9.29 -11.96 -13.42
CA MET A 1 8.69 -11.18 -14.52
C MET A 1 7.94 -10.00 -13.94
N ARG A 2 8.20 -8.77 -14.40
CA ARG A 2 7.39 -7.60 -14.03
C ARG A 2 6.19 -7.51 -15.00
N PRO A 3 4.96 -7.31 -14.51
CA PRO A 3 3.81 -7.08 -15.36
C PRO A 3 4.02 -5.81 -16.20
N ASN A 4 3.62 -5.83 -17.47
CA ASN A 4 3.69 -4.65 -18.33
C ASN A 4 2.48 -3.75 -18.06
N TYR A 5 2.57 -2.95 -16.98
CA TYR A 5 1.47 -2.12 -16.48
C TYR A 5 0.93 -1.15 -17.53
N LYS A 6 1.79 -0.62 -18.40
CA LYS A 6 1.40 0.25 -19.52
C LYS A 6 0.38 -0.44 -20.41
N LYS A 7 0.65 -1.69 -20.82
CA LYS A 7 -0.22 -2.43 -21.74
C LYS A 7 -1.56 -2.79 -21.07
N ILE A 8 -1.52 -3.21 -19.81
CA ILE A 8 -2.72 -3.52 -19.02
C ILE A 8 -3.64 -2.31 -18.88
N TYR A 9 -3.09 -1.15 -18.48
CA TYR A 9 -3.90 0.06 -18.35
C TYR A 9 -4.36 0.62 -19.69
N GLN A 10 -3.57 0.44 -20.76
CA GLN A 10 -3.98 0.86 -22.10
C GLN A 10 -5.18 0.07 -22.61
N ASP A 11 -5.19 -1.26 -22.44
CA ASP A 11 -6.32 -2.11 -22.80
C ASP A 11 -7.56 -1.80 -21.95
N MET A 12 -7.39 -1.69 -20.63
CA MET A 12 -8.45 -1.32 -19.70
C MET A 12 -9.09 0.03 -20.04
N LEU A 13 -8.27 1.05 -20.31
CA LEU A 13 -8.74 2.38 -20.68
C LEU A 13 -9.45 2.41 -22.04
N LYS A 14 -8.99 1.61 -23.01
CA LYS A 14 -9.66 1.49 -24.30
C LYS A 14 -11.04 0.86 -24.19
N MET A 15 -11.22 -0.11 -23.30
CA MET A 15 -12.50 -0.81 -23.11
C MET A 15 -13.49 0.01 -22.28
N GLU A 16 -13.07 0.57 -21.14
CA GLU A 16 -14.02 1.18 -20.19
C GLU A 16 -14.04 2.71 -20.21
N TYR A 17 -12.95 3.38 -20.56
CA TYR A 17 -12.84 4.84 -20.45
C TYR A 17 -12.12 5.48 -21.65
N PRO A 18 -12.64 5.31 -22.89
CA PRO A 18 -12.02 5.85 -24.09
C PRO A 18 -11.89 7.39 -24.04
N GLU A 19 -12.76 8.07 -23.28
CA GLU A 19 -12.68 9.51 -23.05
C GLU A 19 -11.44 9.92 -22.25
N LYS A 20 -11.03 9.13 -21.25
CA LYS A 20 -9.82 9.41 -20.46
C LYS A 20 -8.55 9.17 -21.26
N LEU A 21 -8.59 8.33 -22.29
CA LEU A 21 -7.48 8.09 -23.21
C LEU A 21 -7.19 9.32 -24.12
N LYS A 22 -8.20 10.18 -24.34
CA LYS A 22 -8.05 11.42 -25.09
C LYS A 22 -7.33 12.52 -24.28
N ASP A 23 -7.26 12.38 -22.96
CA ASP A 23 -6.58 13.35 -22.12
C ASP A 23 -5.05 13.19 -22.24
N PRO A 24 -4.33 14.22 -22.72
CA PRO A 24 -2.88 14.14 -22.93
C PRO A 24 -2.12 13.85 -21.63
N LYS A 25 -2.65 14.23 -20.46
CA LYS A 25 -2.01 13.94 -19.16
C LYS A 25 -2.02 12.44 -18.86
N ILE A 26 -3.09 11.74 -19.21
CA ILE A 26 -3.23 10.30 -18.97
C ILE A 26 -2.24 9.54 -19.85
N LYS A 27 -2.09 9.97 -21.11
CA LYS A 27 -1.17 9.38 -22.08
C LYS A 27 0.30 9.53 -21.67
N GLU A 28 0.66 10.70 -21.13
CA GLU A 28 2.01 10.96 -20.61
C GLU A 28 2.30 10.11 -19.35
N LEU A 29 1.34 10.04 -18.42
CA LEU A 29 1.48 9.21 -17.21
C LEU A 29 1.56 7.72 -17.54
N LEU A 30 0.83 7.24 -18.55
CA LEU A 30 0.88 5.85 -19.00
C LEU A 30 2.27 5.47 -19.53
N GLY A 31 3.04 6.43 -20.04
CA GLY A 31 4.43 6.27 -20.45
C GLY A 31 5.43 6.19 -19.30
N LYS A 32 5.04 6.59 -18.09
CA LYS A 32 5.88 6.64 -16.88
C LYS A 32 5.58 5.52 -15.86
N LEU A 33 4.81 4.51 -16.27
CA LEU A 33 4.38 3.38 -15.43
C LEU A 33 5.46 2.28 -15.31
N ASP A 34 6.62 2.61 -14.73
CA ASP A 34 7.75 1.67 -14.58
C ASP A 34 7.78 1.00 -13.20
N THR A 35 7.24 1.66 -12.17
CA THR A 35 7.25 1.17 -10.78
C THR A 35 5.83 0.91 -10.28
N SER A 36 5.67 -0.04 -9.36
CA SER A 36 4.39 -0.27 -8.67
C SER A 36 3.87 0.97 -7.94
N GLU A 37 4.76 1.86 -7.48
CA GLU A 37 4.37 3.13 -6.89
C GLU A 37 3.79 4.11 -7.92
N ASP A 38 4.34 4.14 -9.14
CA ASP A 38 3.80 4.92 -10.26
C ASP A 38 2.43 4.41 -10.68
N VAL A 39 2.24 3.09 -10.68
CA VAL A 39 0.94 2.45 -10.94
C VAL A 39 -0.09 2.87 -9.89
N LEU A 40 0.28 2.87 -8.61
CA LEU A 40 -0.61 3.31 -7.53
C LEU A 40 -0.99 4.79 -7.68
N LYS A 41 -0.02 5.67 -7.96
CA LYS A 41 -0.26 7.11 -8.17
C LYS A 41 -1.13 7.34 -9.41
N PHE A 42 -0.88 6.60 -10.48
CA PHE A 42 -1.67 6.65 -11.69
C PHE A 42 -3.10 6.21 -11.44
N ASN A 43 -3.32 5.09 -10.75
CA ASN A 43 -4.63 4.59 -10.40
C ASN A 43 -5.44 5.61 -9.59
N ASP A 44 -4.81 6.23 -8.57
CA ASP A 44 -5.44 7.25 -7.74
C ASP A 44 -5.83 8.50 -8.57
N ARG A 45 -4.98 8.89 -9.53
CA ARG A 45 -5.26 10.01 -10.42
C ARG A 45 -6.31 9.71 -11.49
N LEU A 46 -6.33 8.48 -12.01
CA LEU A 46 -7.22 8.02 -13.07
C LEU A 46 -8.66 7.83 -12.55
N PHE A 47 -8.79 7.27 -11.35
CA PHE A 47 -10.08 6.91 -10.78
C PHE A 47 -10.58 7.90 -9.72
N LYS A 48 -9.82 8.96 -9.39
CA LYS A 48 -10.13 9.94 -8.32
C LYS A 48 -10.94 9.27 -7.21
N PRO A 49 -10.35 8.30 -6.50
CA PRO A 49 -11.11 7.44 -5.62
C PRO A 49 -11.83 8.30 -4.58
N SER A 50 -13.15 8.22 -4.58
CA SER A 50 -13.99 8.74 -3.50
C SER A 50 -13.45 8.29 -2.13
N ARG A 51 -13.73 9.06 -1.07
CA ARG A 51 -13.33 8.68 0.31
C ARG A 51 -13.69 7.24 0.67
N GLU A 52 -14.79 6.72 0.13
CA GLU A 52 -15.23 5.33 0.29
C GLU A 52 -14.36 4.33 -0.45
N SER A 53 -13.99 4.59 -1.71
CA SER A 53 -13.10 3.70 -2.47
C SER A 53 -11.67 3.70 -1.91
N GLN A 54 -11.18 4.84 -1.39
CA GLN A 54 -9.91 4.85 -0.65
C GLN A 54 -9.98 4.03 0.65
N LYS A 55 -11.11 4.10 1.38
CA LYS A 55 -11.34 3.26 2.57
C LYS A 55 -11.40 1.77 2.19
N ASN A 56 -12.06 1.41 1.10
CA ASN A 56 -12.18 0.02 0.66
C ASN A 56 -10.83 -0.51 0.15
N ASN A 57 -10.09 0.25 -0.66
CA ASN A 57 -8.74 -0.13 -1.08
C ASN A 57 -7.79 -0.32 0.11
N GLN A 58 -7.90 0.49 1.17
CA GLN A 58 -7.12 0.26 2.40
C GLN A 58 -7.49 -1.03 3.13
N LYS A 59 -8.76 -1.45 3.10
CA LYS A 59 -9.20 -2.72 3.69
C LYS A 59 -8.75 -3.93 2.86
N LEU A 60 -8.64 -3.76 1.55
CA LEU A 60 -8.19 -4.78 0.60
C LEU A 60 -6.67 -4.92 0.51
N LYS A 61 -5.91 -4.10 1.25
CA LYS A 61 -4.46 -4.30 1.37
C LYS A 61 -4.20 -5.57 2.18
N THR A 62 -3.83 -6.62 1.47
CA THR A 62 -3.21 -7.79 2.08
C THR A 62 -1.82 -7.38 2.55
N TYR A 63 -1.62 -7.32 3.86
CA TYR A 63 -0.29 -7.08 4.43
C TYR A 63 0.41 -8.43 4.57
N ASP A 64 1.53 -8.61 3.86
CA ASP A 64 2.40 -9.77 4.07
C ASP A 64 2.90 -9.83 5.52
N LYS A 65 3.06 -11.06 6.04
CA LYS A 65 3.62 -11.31 7.38
C LYS A 65 4.93 -10.55 7.62
N LYS A 66 5.80 -10.49 6.60
CA LYS A 66 7.07 -9.73 6.65
C LYS A 66 6.85 -8.24 6.88
N THR A 67 5.86 -7.64 6.24
CA THR A 67 5.53 -6.22 6.39
C THR A 67 4.93 -5.95 7.77
N MET A 68 4.07 -6.84 8.26
CA MET A 68 3.48 -6.75 9.60
C MET A 68 4.57 -6.76 10.68
N LEU A 69 5.49 -7.73 10.62
CA LEU A 69 6.62 -7.84 11.55
C LEU A 69 7.51 -6.59 11.51
N LYS A 70 7.91 -6.14 10.33
CA LYS A 70 8.75 -4.95 10.17
C LYS A 70 8.12 -3.68 10.77
N LEU A 71 6.81 -3.53 10.63
CA LEU A 71 6.07 -2.41 11.23
C LEU A 71 6.04 -2.51 12.76
N LEU A 72 5.84 -3.71 13.32
CA LEU A 72 5.86 -3.92 14.77
C LEU A 72 7.26 -3.74 15.37
N GLU A 73 8.30 -4.22 14.69
CA GLU A 73 9.69 -3.98 15.07
C GLU A 73 10.01 -2.49 15.09
N TYR A 74 9.61 -1.75 14.04
CA TYR A 74 9.76 -0.30 13.99
C TYR A 74 9.03 0.40 15.14
N GLN A 75 7.80 -0.05 15.45
CA GLN A 75 7.02 0.47 16.57
C GLN A 75 7.74 0.26 17.91
N LYS A 76 8.23 -0.97 18.17
CA LYS A 76 8.90 -1.32 19.43
C LYS A 76 10.28 -0.64 19.54
N LYS A 77 11.01 -0.50 18.42
CA LYS A 77 12.33 0.16 18.35
C LYS A 77 12.26 1.64 18.69
N HIS A 78 11.23 2.33 18.21
CA HIS A 78 11.07 3.78 18.40
C HIS A 78 10.08 4.15 19.50
N GLY A 79 9.50 3.17 20.21
CA GLY A 79 8.50 3.41 21.25
C GLY A 79 7.23 4.13 20.75
N HIS A 80 6.87 3.97 19.47
CA HIS A 80 5.74 4.68 18.89
C HIS A 80 4.39 4.14 19.40
N SER A 81 3.45 5.06 19.63
CA SER A 81 2.08 4.68 19.97
C SER A 81 1.36 4.04 18.77
N THR A 82 0.42 3.15 19.05
CA THR A 82 -0.45 2.55 18.02
C THR A 82 -1.24 3.61 17.27
N SER A 83 -1.58 4.74 17.92
CA SER A 83 -2.21 5.91 17.30
C SER A 83 -1.32 6.58 16.25
N TYR A 84 -0.01 6.72 16.51
CA TYR A 84 0.94 7.27 15.53
C TYR A 84 1.08 6.35 14.32
N MET A 85 1.32 5.05 14.56
CA MET A 85 1.42 4.04 13.51
C MET A 85 0.15 3.98 12.65
N SER A 86 -1.01 4.08 13.30
CA SER A 86 -2.31 4.08 12.63
C SER A 86 -2.46 5.24 11.65
N LYS A 87 -2.08 6.46 12.06
CA LYS A 87 -2.14 7.64 11.19
C LYS A 87 -1.10 7.56 10.06
N LYS A 88 0.15 7.20 10.37
CA LYS A 88 1.25 7.17 9.42
C LYS A 88 1.04 6.14 8.31
N TYR A 89 0.63 4.92 8.68
CA TYR A 89 0.47 3.82 7.74
C TYR A 89 -0.98 3.60 7.29
N LYS A 90 -1.92 4.40 7.80
CA LYS A 90 -3.36 4.28 7.54
C LYS A 90 -3.90 2.87 7.86
N ILE A 91 -3.38 2.27 8.93
CA ILE A 91 -3.78 0.95 9.45
C ILE A 91 -4.69 1.19 10.66
N SER A 92 -5.75 0.40 10.84
CA SER A 92 -6.62 0.57 11.99
C SER A 92 -5.88 0.24 13.31
N ARG A 93 -6.19 0.98 14.38
CA ARG A 93 -5.62 0.71 15.71
C ARG A 93 -5.91 -0.72 16.18
N THR A 94 -7.09 -1.24 15.88
CA THR A 94 -7.48 -2.61 16.23
C THR A 94 -6.68 -3.65 15.44
N THR A 95 -6.39 -3.39 14.16
CA THR A 95 -5.51 -4.23 13.35
C THR A 95 -4.10 -4.26 13.93
N LEU A 96 -3.53 -3.11 14.31
CA LEU A 96 -2.22 -3.05 14.94
C LEU A 96 -2.18 -3.76 16.30
N SER A 97 -3.21 -3.60 17.13
CA SER A 97 -3.32 -4.34 18.39
C SER A 97 -3.40 -5.86 18.16
N LYS A 98 -4.18 -6.31 17.18
CA LYS A 98 -4.24 -7.73 16.79
C LYS A 98 -2.88 -8.25 16.33
N TRP A 99 -2.17 -7.50 15.51
CA TRP A 99 -0.83 -7.90 15.05
C TRP A 99 0.15 -7.96 16.22
N LYS A 100 0.10 -6.99 17.14
CA LYS A 100 0.95 -7.00 18.32
C LYS A 100 0.74 -8.27 19.14
N LEU A 101 -0.52 -8.67 19.38
CA LEU A 101 -0.84 -9.90 20.09
C LEU A 101 -0.40 -11.17 19.34
N MET A 102 -0.62 -11.23 18.02
CA MET A 102 -0.27 -12.42 17.23
C MET A 102 1.24 -12.61 17.03
N PHE A 103 2.02 -11.54 17.02
CA PHE A 103 3.45 -11.57 16.68
C PHE A 103 4.34 -11.06 17.82
N GLU A 104 3.85 -11.02 19.06
CA GLU A 104 4.62 -10.54 20.20
C GLU A 104 5.92 -11.33 20.39
N GLU A 105 5.81 -12.66 20.42
CA GLU A 105 6.94 -13.59 20.56
C GLU A 105 7.95 -13.47 19.41
N GLU A 106 7.47 -13.33 18.17
CA GLU A 106 8.35 -13.21 17.00
C GLU A 106 9.09 -11.87 16.98
N VAL A 107 8.43 -10.78 17.38
CA VAL A 107 9.08 -9.47 17.50
C VAL A 107 10.06 -9.44 18.65
N ASP A 108 9.78 -10.13 19.76
CA ASP A 108 10.72 -10.25 20.87
C ASP A 108 11.97 -11.05 20.49
N HIS A 109 11.79 -12.18 19.81
CA HIS A 109 12.89 -12.96 19.28
C HIS A 109 13.71 -12.19 18.23
N ALA A 110 13.05 -11.45 17.33
CA ALA A 110 13.73 -10.59 16.35
C ALA A 110 14.55 -9.48 17.02
N MET A 111 14.02 -8.84 18.06
CA MET A 111 14.73 -7.83 18.86
C MET A 111 15.93 -8.42 19.61
N LYS A 112 15.79 -9.61 20.20
CA LYS A 112 16.88 -10.32 20.87
C LYS A 112 18.00 -10.70 19.89
N LYS A 113 17.64 -11.11 18.68
CA LYS A 113 18.61 -11.40 17.61
C LYS A 113 19.33 -10.14 17.10
N ALA A 114 18.68 -8.97 17.11
CA ALA A 114 19.27 -7.71 16.68
C ALA A 114 20.27 -7.12 17.70
N ASN A 115 20.19 -7.53 18.98
CA ASN A 115 21.06 -7.08 20.07
C ASN A 115 22.16 -8.09 20.44
N LYS A 116 22.28 -9.20 19.72
CA LYS A 116 23.31 -10.24 19.90
C LYS A 116 24.27 -10.22 18.72
#